data_AF-A0A8M1GSH4-F1
#
_entry.id   AF-A0A8M1GSH4-F1
#
_cell.length_a   1.000
_cell.length_b   1.000
_cell.length_c   1.000
_cell.angle_alpha   90.00
_cell.angle_beta   90.00
_cell.angle_gamma   90.00
#
_symmetry.space_group_name_H-M   'P 1'
#
loop_
_entity.id
_entity.type
_entity.pdbx_description
1 polymer ?
#
loop_
_entity_poly.entity_id
_entity_poly.type
_entity_poly.pdbx_seq_one_letter_code
_entity_poly.pdbx_strand_id
1 'polypeptide(L)'
;MEAEAARGAAGVYPVDILEDDPERHQEAALAYYAMLREGIRPSAELFSLPTGEQVKLEASSVCFCTVHRDEPQHKILVLVNPQDTKTVVAVYIKESWWPTEDVLRTSDPAREGLMKVQSFGERIVLFILNVVVFGRLERNLDDGDMFFLPHSVKEQAKILWRDGSAVGFYTTKRKGSLCGDGTGACYLLPVFDTVFVRKTYRRQGLGMAMLQDFCETFREDEALGVSWPISPAMYQVCRKFLLAHPEERGRLWEVEAPGGWGQRGSIWLKVQLQQSRPPDAHPGSAKENVSSQGQTSPDDGLRQSEESKKERTCAEWEETKSDQDCEVKVPAAGRLGQACGAGLEGTEAKRTAVAAGLAGESQQKHVRPSS
;
A
#
# COMPACT_ATOMS: atom_id res chain seq x y z
N MET A 1 16.66 -28.48 17.27
CA MET A 1 16.61 -27.53 18.41
C MET A 1 17.61 -26.36 18.26
N GLU A 2 18.48 -26.33 17.24
CA GLU A 2 19.41 -25.21 17.00
C GLU A 2 18.93 -24.15 15.98
N ALA A 3 17.89 -24.44 15.18
CA ALA A 3 17.40 -23.51 14.15
C ALA A 3 16.45 -22.41 14.68
N GLU A 4 15.88 -22.59 15.88
CA GLU A 4 14.93 -21.64 16.48
C GLU A 4 15.64 -20.56 17.33
N ALA A 5 16.80 -20.88 17.90
CA ALA A 5 17.57 -19.95 18.72
C ALA A 5 18.38 -18.93 17.91
N ALA A 6 18.57 -19.15 16.60
CA ALA A 6 19.39 -18.28 15.76
C ALA A 6 18.63 -17.08 15.14
N ARG A 7 17.29 -17.14 15.05
CA ARG A 7 16.51 -16.21 14.19
C ARG A 7 16.31 -14.81 14.76
N GLY A 8 16.52 -14.62 16.06
CA GLY A 8 16.61 -13.30 16.71
C GLY A 8 18.02 -12.96 17.23
N ALA A 9 18.98 -13.87 17.10
CA ALA A 9 20.30 -13.73 17.72
C ALA A 9 21.30 -12.87 16.92
N ALA A 10 20.98 -12.55 15.66
CA ALA A 10 21.86 -11.73 14.81
C ALA A 10 21.54 -10.22 14.85
N GLY A 11 20.42 -9.78 15.44
CA GLY A 11 20.05 -8.36 15.45
C GLY A 11 19.89 -7.81 14.04
N VAL A 12 19.23 -8.54 13.14
CA VAL A 12 19.03 -8.17 11.75
C VAL A 12 17.63 -8.60 11.30
N TYR A 13 16.87 -7.67 10.71
CA TYR A 13 15.47 -7.90 10.31
C TYR A 13 15.30 -7.86 8.78
N PRO A 14 14.17 -8.35 8.23
CA PRO A 14 13.96 -8.44 6.79
C PRO A 14 14.26 -7.16 6.02
N VAL A 15 13.79 -6.01 6.54
CA VAL A 15 13.99 -4.69 5.91
C VAL A 15 15.46 -4.24 5.87
N ASP A 16 16.32 -4.85 6.68
CA ASP A 16 17.75 -4.52 6.77
C ASP A 16 18.61 -5.35 5.80
N ILE A 17 18.09 -6.48 5.31
CA ILE A 17 18.84 -7.47 4.49
C ILE A 17 18.29 -7.72 3.11
N LEU A 18 17.10 -7.19 2.83
CA LEU A 18 16.46 -7.38 1.55
C LEU A 18 17.08 -6.43 0.54
N GLU A 19 17.59 -7.01 -0.54
CA GLU A 19 18.05 -6.26 -1.70
C GLU A 19 16.84 -5.72 -2.48
N ASP A 20 17.04 -4.63 -3.22
CA ASP A 20 16.02 -4.04 -4.09
C ASP A 20 15.86 -4.82 -5.39
N ASP A 21 15.53 -6.11 -5.26
CA ASP A 21 15.34 -7.09 -6.34
C ASP A 21 14.04 -7.90 -6.10
N PRO A 22 12.87 -7.34 -6.46
CA PRO A 22 11.58 -8.00 -6.29
C PRO A 22 11.44 -9.26 -7.18
N GLU A 23 12.10 -9.30 -8.33
CA GLU A 23 12.02 -10.42 -9.28
C GLU A 23 12.69 -11.65 -8.70
N ARG A 24 13.92 -11.53 -8.20
CA ARG A 24 14.62 -12.63 -7.53
C ARG A 24 13.87 -13.13 -6.31
N HIS A 25 13.26 -12.23 -5.54
CA HIS A 25 12.42 -12.61 -4.41
C HIS A 25 11.21 -13.43 -4.86
N GLN A 26 10.53 -12.99 -5.93
CA GLN A 26 9.39 -13.68 -6.51
C GLN A 26 9.78 -15.07 -7.03
N GLU A 27 10.92 -15.21 -7.70
CA GLU A 27 11.44 -16.51 -8.16
C GLU A 27 11.67 -17.48 -7.00
N ALA A 28 12.33 -17.02 -5.93
CA ALA A 28 12.58 -17.83 -4.74
C ALA A 28 11.28 -18.27 -4.04
N ALA A 29 10.29 -17.39 -3.97
CA ALA A 29 8.98 -17.69 -3.40
C ALA A 29 8.20 -18.71 -4.26
N LEU A 30 8.25 -18.58 -5.59
CA LEU A 30 7.63 -19.53 -6.53
C LEU A 30 8.28 -20.91 -6.44
N ALA A 31 9.62 -20.97 -6.40
CA ALA A 31 10.35 -22.23 -6.24
C ALA A 31 9.99 -22.92 -4.91
N TYR A 32 9.95 -22.16 -3.81
CA TYR A 32 9.55 -22.67 -2.50
C TYR A 32 8.11 -23.22 -2.52
N TYR A 33 7.16 -22.49 -3.13
CA TYR A 33 5.78 -22.92 -3.22
C TYR A 33 5.61 -24.18 -4.10
N ALA A 34 6.35 -24.28 -5.21
CA ALA A 34 6.36 -25.48 -6.06
C ALA A 34 6.85 -26.71 -5.27
N MET A 35 7.93 -26.56 -4.49
CA MET A 35 8.44 -27.63 -3.62
C MET A 35 7.40 -28.09 -2.58
N LEU A 36 6.59 -27.17 -2.02
CA LEU A 36 5.50 -27.52 -1.11
C LEU A 36 4.39 -28.31 -1.80
N ARG A 37 4.04 -27.94 -3.04
CA ARG A 37 3.00 -28.62 -3.82
C ARG A 37 3.40 -30.03 -4.25
N GLU A 38 4.66 -30.21 -4.62
CA GLU A 38 5.18 -31.52 -5.07
C GLU A 38 5.44 -32.48 -3.89
N GLY A 39 5.35 -32.00 -2.64
CA GLY A 39 5.61 -32.81 -1.45
C GLY A 39 7.06 -33.26 -1.33
N ILE A 40 7.99 -32.57 -2.01
CA ILE A 40 9.39 -33.01 -2.19
C ILE A 40 10.27 -32.78 -0.93
N ARG A 41 9.75 -32.21 0.16
CA ARG A 41 10.56 -31.90 1.36
C ARG A 41 10.45 -32.88 2.55
N PRO A 42 11.53 -32.98 3.38
CA PRO A 42 11.70 -33.98 4.42
C PRO A 42 11.05 -33.56 5.75
N SER A 43 10.09 -34.35 6.24
CA SER A 43 9.36 -34.14 7.51
C SER A 43 8.52 -32.86 7.56
N ALA A 44 7.45 -32.86 8.37
CA ALA A 44 6.57 -31.70 8.51
C ALA A 44 7.36 -30.53 9.13
N GLU A 45 7.88 -29.61 8.31
CA GLU A 45 8.41 -28.34 8.81
C GLU A 45 7.27 -27.60 9.50
N LEU A 46 7.52 -27.20 10.74
CA LEU A 46 6.56 -26.47 11.58
C LEU A 46 7.07 -25.05 11.78
N PHE A 47 6.15 -24.09 11.73
CA PHE A 47 6.38 -22.70 12.06
C PHE A 47 5.77 -22.39 13.41
N SER A 48 6.61 -22.02 14.39
CA SER A 48 6.16 -21.64 15.72
C SER A 48 5.67 -20.20 15.75
N LEU A 49 4.43 -20.01 16.15
CA LEU A 49 3.87 -18.70 16.43
C LEU A 49 4.40 -18.17 17.78
N PRO A 50 4.38 -16.85 18.01
CA PRO A 50 4.71 -16.27 19.32
C PRO A 50 3.83 -16.80 20.47
N THR A 51 2.65 -17.32 20.17
CA THR A 51 1.73 -17.95 21.12
C THR A 51 2.15 -19.37 21.53
N GLY A 52 3.15 -19.95 20.87
CA GLY A 52 3.58 -21.35 21.02
C GLY A 52 2.80 -22.35 20.16
N GLU A 53 1.74 -21.90 19.48
CA GLU A 53 1.04 -22.70 18.47
C GLU A 53 1.95 -22.97 17.27
N GLN A 54 1.82 -24.14 16.66
CA GLN A 54 2.62 -24.53 15.50
C GLN A 54 1.75 -24.66 14.26
N VAL A 55 2.16 -23.98 13.20
CA VAL A 55 1.53 -24.05 11.88
C VAL A 55 2.37 -24.96 11.00
N LYS A 56 1.75 -25.98 10.42
CA LYS A 56 2.41 -26.86 9.46
C LYS A 56 2.65 -26.12 8.14
N LEU A 57 3.87 -26.16 7.64
CA LEU A 57 4.23 -25.55 6.36
C LEU A 57 3.87 -26.50 5.21
N GLU A 58 2.67 -26.29 4.66
CA GLU A 58 2.14 -27.06 3.53
C GLU A 58 1.39 -26.15 2.54
N ALA A 59 1.15 -26.64 1.32
CA ALA A 59 0.54 -25.85 0.25
C ALA A 59 -0.83 -25.24 0.63
N SER A 60 -1.61 -25.91 1.47
CA SER A 60 -2.91 -25.43 2.00
C SER A 60 -2.79 -24.29 3.02
N SER A 61 -1.63 -24.14 3.66
CA SER A 61 -1.37 -23.13 4.69
C SER A 61 -0.72 -21.86 4.14
N VAL A 62 -0.34 -21.85 2.86
CA VAL A 62 0.37 -20.74 2.24
C VAL A 62 -0.37 -20.22 1.01
N CYS A 63 -0.32 -18.92 0.78
CA CYS A 63 -0.90 -18.31 -0.42
C CYS A 63 -0.08 -17.10 -0.87
N PHE A 64 -0.28 -16.68 -2.11
CA PHE A 64 0.34 -15.46 -2.62
C PHE A 64 -0.59 -14.26 -2.40
N CYS A 65 -0.05 -13.17 -1.86
CA CYS A 65 -0.73 -11.88 -1.77
C CYS A 65 -0.08 -10.87 -2.69
N THR A 66 -0.89 -10.11 -3.41
CA THR A 66 -0.41 -9.00 -4.24
C THR A 66 0.04 -7.84 -3.37
N VAL A 67 1.27 -7.35 -3.59
CA VAL A 67 1.85 -6.22 -2.84
C VAL A 67 1.36 -4.87 -3.38
N HIS A 68 1.03 -4.81 -4.68
CA HIS A 68 0.65 -3.60 -5.40
C HIS A 68 -0.63 -3.80 -6.19
N ARG A 69 -1.62 -2.91 -6.03
CA ARG A 69 -2.91 -3.06 -6.73
C ARG A 69 -2.78 -2.98 -8.26
N ASP A 70 -1.82 -2.20 -8.77
CA ASP A 70 -1.59 -1.94 -10.19
C ASP A 70 -0.58 -2.90 -10.83
N GLU A 71 0.08 -3.73 -10.04
CA GLU A 71 1.12 -4.65 -10.49
C GLU A 71 0.89 -6.05 -9.89
N PRO A 72 -0.10 -6.81 -10.40
CA PRO A 72 -0.50 -8.10 -9.84
C PRO A 72 0.57 -9.19 -9.94
N GLN A 73 1.60 -8.98 -10.78
CA GLN A 73 2.78 -9.85 -10.86
C GLN A 73 3.64 -9.79 -9.58
N HIS A 74 3.63 -8.67 -8.86
CA HIS A 74 4.40 -8.49 -7.64
C HIS A 74 3.63 -9.08 -6.45
N LYS A 75 3.98 -10.31 -6.11
CA LYS A 75 3.34 -11.06 -5.04
C LYS A 75 4.33 -11.38 -3.93
N ILE A 76 3.78 -11.70 -2.77
CA ILE A 76 4.55 -12.19 -1.64
C ILE A 76 3.89 -13.44 -1.09
N LEU A 77 4.70 -14.44 -0.76
CA LEU A 77 4.20 -15.70 -0.21
C LEU A 77 3.97 -15.51 1.30
N VAL A 78 2.74 -15.72 1.73
CA VAL A 78 2.32 -15.59 3.12
C VAL A 78 1.90 -16.93 3.70
N LEU A 79 2.08 -17.08 5.01
CA LEU A 79 1.58 -18.19 5.81
C LEU A 79 0.31 -17.72 6.51
N VAL A 80 -0.78 -18.47 6.39
CA VAL A 80 -2.05 -18.19 7.04
C VAL A 80 -2.30 -19.13 8.21
N ASN A 81 -3.10 -18.68 9.18
CA ASN A 81 -3.52 -19.53 10.28
C ASN A 81 -4.45 -20.65 9.74
N PRO A 82 -4.19 -21.94 10.02
CA PRO A 82 -5.06 -23.04 9.56
C PRO A 82 -6.49 -22.96 10.08
N GLN A 83 -6.71 -22.36 11.25
CA GLN A 83 -8.02 -22.17 11.87
C GLN A 83 -8.74 -20.92 11.35
N ASP A 84 -7.97 -19.94 10.83
CA ASP A 84 -8.48 -18.72 10.21
C ASP A 84 -7.60 -18.33 9.03
N THR A 85 -7.98 -18.79 7.85
CA THR A 85 -7.24 -18.57 6.60
C THR A 85 -7.18 -17.10 6.18
N LYS A 86 -7.91 -16.21 6.86
CA LYS A 86 -7.85 -14.76 6.63
C LYS A 86 -6.76 -14.08 7.46
N THR A 87 -6.19 -14.77 8.45
CA THR A 87 -5.14 -14.25 9.32
C THR A 87 -3.78 -14.67 8.80
N VAL A 88 -3.01 -13.71 8.32
CA VAL A 88 -1.60 -13.89 7.95
C VAL A 88 -0.73 -13.86 9.20
N VAL A 89 0.07 -14.90 9.40
CA VAL A 89 0.92 -15.08 10.58
C VAL A 89 2.41 -14.93 10.29
N ALA A 90 2.83 -15.20 9.06
CA ALA A 90 4.22 -15.06 8.63
C ALA A 90 4.34 -14.78 7.14
N VAL A 91 5.53 -14.34 6.73
CA VAL A 91 5.86 -13.96 5.37
C VAL A 91 7.17 -14.61 4.97
N TYR A 92 7.24 -15.17 3.77
CA TYR A 92 8.45 -15.79 3.26
C TYR A 92 9.36 -14.72 2.64
N ILE A 93 10.53 -14.48 3.26
CA ILE A 93 11.49 -13.47 2.85
C ILE A 93 12.91 -14.02 2.97
N LYS A 94 13.70 -13.89 1.89
CA LYS A 94 15.10 -14.31 1.82
C LYS A 94 15.28 -15.75 2.30
N GLU A 95 14.52 -16.65 1.68
CA GLU A 95 14.56 -18.10 1.94
C GLU A 95 14.17 -18.52 3.37
N SER A 96 13.46 -17.67 4.11
CA SER A 96 13.04 -17.92 5.48
C SER A 96 11.63 -17.40 5.76
N TRP A 97 10.93 -18.04 6.69
CA TRP A 97 9.66 -17.54 7.23
C TRP A 97 9.90 -16.55 8.37
N TRP A 98 9.29 -15.39 8.26
CA TRP A 98 9.38 -14.32 9.24
C TRP A 98 8.00 -14.04 9.86
N PRO A 99 7.88 -14.02 11.20
CA PRO A 99 6.67 -13.53 11.85
C PRO A 99 6.35 -12.11 11.39
N THR A 100 5.07 -11.78 11.23
CA THR A 100 4.64 -10.45 10.78
C THR A 100 5.20 -9.32 11.66
N GLU A 101 5.31 -9.53 12.96
CA GLU A 101 5.90 -8.55 13.89
C GLU A 101 7.41 -8.36 13.68
N ASP A 102 8.16 -9.38 13.27
CA ASP A 102 9.59 -9.25 12.98
C ASP A 102 9.84 -8.59 11.63
N VAL A 103 8.92 -8.74 10.66
CA VAL A 103 8.96 -7.98 9.40
C VAL A 103 8.85 -6.47 9.66
N LEU A 104 8.14 -6.07 10.73
CA LEU A 104 7.98 -4.67 11.12
C LEU A 104 9.14 -4.12 11.96
N ARG A 105 10.18 -4.92 12.22
CA ARG A 105 11.32 -4.48 13.02
C ARG A 105 12.51 -4.10 12.15
N THR A 106 13.41 -3.32 12.73
CA THR A 106 14.68 -2.93 12.15
C THR A 106 15.74 -2.86 13.25
N SER A 107 16.96 -3.18 12.85
CA SER A 107 18.16 -3.10 13.69
C SER A 107 18.97 -1.84 13.41
N ASP A 108 18.63 -1.11 12.34
CA ASP A 108 19.28 0.11 11.94
C ASP A 108 18.81 1.28 12.82
N PRO A 109 19.68 1.84 13.68
CA PRO A 109 19.31 2.97 14.54
C PRO A 109 19.06 4.26 13.75
N ALA A 110 19.49 4.34 12.49
CA ALA A 110 19.18 5.48 11.63
C ALA A 110 17.72 5.47 11.17
N ARG A 111 17.02 4.34 11.31
CA ARG A 111 15.64 4.15 10.90
C ARG A 111 14.68 4.56 12.01
N GLU A 112 14.57 5.86 12.25
CA GLU A 112 13.76 6.48 13.31
C GLU A 112 12.95 7.66 12.76
N GLY A 113 11.72 7.83 13.24
CA GLY A 113 10.83 8.89 12.78
C GLY A 113 10.17 8.60 11.42
N LEU A 114 9.67 9.65 10.75
CA LEU A 114 9.00 9.52 9.46
C LEU A 114 10.00 9.40 8.31
N MET A 115 10.00 8.26 7.63
CA MET A 115 10.91 7.98 6.53
C MET A 115 10.15 7.64 5.26
N LYS A 116 10.61 8.17 4.13
CA LYS A 116 10.04 7.86 2.81
C LYS A 116 10.32 6.41 2.47
N VAL A 117 9.31 5.73 1.93
CA VAL A 117 9.47 4.39 1.38
C VAL A 117 10.23 4.48 0.06
N GLN A 118 11.39 3.83 0.00
CA GLN A 118 12.33 3.84 -1.12
C GLN A 118 12.76 2.44 -1.54
N SER A 119 12.77 1.47 -0.62
CA SER A 119 13.19 0.10 -0.90
C SER A 119 12.03 -0.89 -1.05
N PHE A 120 12.30 -2.03 -1.68
CA PHE A 120 11.39 -3.17 -1.75
C PHE A 120 11.07 -3.72 -0.34
N GLY A 121 12.06 -3.76 0.55
CA GLY A 121 11.86 -4.13 1.95
C GLY A 121 10.86 -3.21 2.65
N GLU A 122 10.98 -1.90 2.46
CA GLU A 122 10.04 -0.93 3.02
C GLU A 122 8.65 -1.02 2.39
N ARG A 123 8.55 -1.40 1.11
CA ARG A 123 7.26 -1.71 0.48
C ARG A 123 6.58 -2.91 1.12
N ILE A 124 7.33 -3.94 1.49
CA ILE A 124 6.79 -5.08 2.25
C ILE A 124 6.34 -4.62 3.64
N VAL A 125 7.12 -3.81 4.36
CA VAL A 125 6.72 -3.25 5.67
C VAL A 125 5.41 -2.46 5.55
N LEU A 126 5.28 -1.61 4.53
CA LEU A 126 4.06 -0.87 4.24
C LEU A 126 2.88 -1.82 3.97
N PHE A 127 3.08 -2.86 3.17
CA PHE A 127 2.06 -3.88 2.90
C PHE A 127 1.60 -4.58 4.19
N ILE A 128 2.54 -4.97 5.07
CA ILE A 128 2.20 -5.62 6.34
C ILE A 128 1.43 -4.67 7.26
N LEU A 129 1.86 -3.41 7.41
CA LEU A 129 1.09 -2.42 8.20
C LEU A 129 -0.32 -2.21 7.66
N ASN A 130 -0.47 -2.15 6.33
CA ASN A 130 -1.71 -1.83 5.66
C ASN A 130 -2.69 -3.01 5.60
N VAL A 131 -2.28 -4.09 4.94
CA VAL A 131 -3.17 -5.20 4.58
C VAL A 131 -3.32 -6.17 5.75
N VAL A 132 -2.24 -6.43 6.49
CA VAL A 132 -2.24 -7.42 7.57
C VAL A 132 -2.63 -6.77 8.90
N VAL A 133 -1.84 -5.82 9.39
CA VAL A 133 -2.05 -5.23 10.71
C VAL A 133 -3.31 -4.38 10.73
N PHE A 134 -3.42 -3.36 9.89
CA PHE A 134 -4.64 -2.58 9.81
C PHE A 134 -5.80 -3.45 9.30
N GLY A 135 -5.70 -4.02 8.11
CA GLY A 135 -6.81 -4.70 7.44
C GLY A 135 -7.43 -5.88 8.21
N ARG A 136 -6.66 -6.59 9.06
CA ARG A 136 -7.12 -7.78 9.77
C ARG A 136 -6.99 -7.70 11.29
N LEU A 137 -5.83 -7.29 11.83
CA LEU A 137 -5.57 -7.40 13.28
C LEU A 137 -6.12 -6.23 14.10
N GLU A 138 -6.06 -5.02 13.55
CA GLU A 138 -6.31 -3.79 14.31
C GLU A 138 -7.50 -2.96 13.82
N ARG A 139 -8.13 -3.29 12.69
CA ARG A 139 -9.36 -2.61 12.26
C ARG A 139 -10.54 -2.98 13.16
N ASN A 140 -11.45 -2.03 13.38
CA ASN A 140 -12.75 -2.33 13.98
C ASN A 140 -13.67 -2.89 12.88
N LEU A 141 -14.24 -4.07 13.11
CA LEU A 141 -15.11 -4.70 12.11
C LEU A 141 -16.43 -3.93 11.91
N ASP A 142 -16.83 -3.13 12.91
CA ASP A 142 -18.04 -2.28 12.89
C ASP A 142 -17.85 -0.95 12.14
N ASP A 143 -16.60 -0.54 11.86
CA ASP A 143 -16.28 0.59 11.00
C ASP A 143 -16.47 0.12 9.54
N GLY A 144 -17.72 0.21 9.07
CA GLY A 144 -18.20 -0.35 7.80
C GLY A 144 -17.23 -0.16 6.63
N ASP A 145 -16.96 -1.23 5.89
CA ASP A 145 -16.23 -1.34 4.62
C ASP A 145 -14.92 -0.53 4.42
N MET A 146 -14.37 0.12 5.44
CA MET A 146 -13.12 0.90 5.32
C MET A 146 -11.90 -0.03 5.39
N PHE A 147 -11.64 -0.73 4.29
CA PHE A 147 -10.36 -1.40 4.05
C PHE A 147 -9.53 -0.58 3.07
N PHE A 148 -8.23 -0.55 3.31
CA PHE A 148 -7.28 -0.01 2.36
C PHE A 148 -6.85 -1.14 1.44
N LEU A 149 -6.98 -0.93 0.13
CA LEU A 149 -6.36 -1.78 -0.87
C LEU A 149 -4.83 -1.66 -0.77
N PRO A 150 -4.08 -2.64 -1.30
CA PRO A 150 -2.65 -2.47 -1.54
C PRO A 150 -2.38 -1.17 -2.30
N HIS A 151 -1.33 -0.44 -1.89
CA HIS A 151 -0.99 0.83 -2.53
C HIS A 151 -0.34 0.59 -3.89
N SER A 152 -0.54 1.55 -4.81
CA SER A 152 0.11 1.50 -6.11
C SER A 152 1.62 1.61 -5.97
N VAL A 153 2.38 1.01 -6.90
CA VAL A 153 3.84 1.19 -6.96
C VAL A 153 4.23 2.67 -7.05
N LYS A 154 3.42 3.47 -7.75
CA LYS A 154 3.66 4.90 -7.98
C LYS A 154 3.25 5.76 -6.80
N GLU A 155 2.48 5.20 -5.87
CA GLU A 155 1.97 5.91 -4.71
C GLU A 155 3.08 6.11 -3.67
N GLN A 156 3.23 7.34 -3.21
CA GLN A 156 4.20 7.66 -2.18
C GLN A 156 3.68 7.34 -0.80
N ALA A 157 4.59 6.87 0.03
CA ALA A 157 4.33 6.57 1.42
C ALA A 157 5.50 7.04 2.28
N LYS A 158 5.21 7.33 3.55
CA LYS A 158 6.20 7.36 4.62
C LYS A 158 5.81 6.37 5.70
N ILE A 159 6.78 5.64 6.23
CA ILE A 159 6.64 4.79 7.41
C ILE A 159 7.14 5.57 8.62
N LEU A 160 6.40 5.51 9.71
CA LEU A 160 6.84 6.01 11.01
C LEU A 160 7.54 4.88 11.75
N TRP A 161 8.83 5.05 11.99
CA TRP A 161 9.66 4.17 12.80
C TRP A 161 9.82 4.74 14.20
N ARG A 162 9.80 3.85 15.19
CA ARG A 162 10.00 4.20 16.59
C ARG A 162 10.55 3.01 17.35
N ASP A 163 11.66 3.22 18.06
CA ASP A 163 12.26 2.21 18.94
C ASP A 163 12.52 0.88 18.20
N GLY A 164 13.05 0.97 16.97
CA GLY A 164 13.35 -0.20 16.12
C GLY A 164 12.12 -0.91 15.53
N SER A 165 10.94 -0.29 15.56
CA SER A 165 9.70 -0.85 15.00
C SER A 165 8.98 0.14 14.08
N ALA A 166 8.37 -0.37 13.01
CA ALA A 166 7.42 0.36 12.19
C ALA A 166 6.06 0.42 12.90
N VAL A 167 5.62 1.63 13.24
CA VAL A 167 4.45 1.85 14.12
C VAL A 167 3.27 2.52 13.42
N GLY A 168 3.46 2.94 12.18
CA GLY A 168 2.41 3.55 11.38
C GLY A 168 2.93 3.97 10.02
N PHE A 169 2.03 4.48 9.19
CA PHE A 169 2.36 5.01 7.88
C PHE A 169 1.35 6.07 7.48
N TYR A 170 1.71 6.85 6.46
CA TYR A 170 0.72 7.55 5.66
C TYR A 170 1.12 7.51 4.18
N THR A 171 0.13 7.65 3.29
CA THR A 171 0.35 7.75 1.83
C THR A 171 -0.10 9.09 1.28
N THR A 172 0.41 9.41 0.10
CA THR A 172 0.10 10.66 -0.60
C THR A 172 -0.21 10.41 -2.05
N LYS A 173 -1.30 11.03 -2.51
CA LYS A 173 -1.56 11.23 -3.94
C LYS A 173 -0.95 12.56 -4.35
N ARG A 174 -0.03 12.52 -5.31
CA ARG A 174 0.60 13.75 -5.82
C ARG A 174 -0.35 14.50 -6.74
N LYS A 175 -0.32 15.82 -6.68
CA LYS A 175 -0.90 16.67 -7.71
C LYS A 175 -0.39 16.25 -9.09
N GLY A 176 -1.29 16.06 -10.04
CA GLY A 176 -1.01 15.58 -11.39
C GLY A 176 -0.93 14.05 -11.54
N SER A 177 -0.95 13.27 -10.46
CA SER A 177 -1.03 11.80 -10.55
C SER A 177 -2.45 11.32 -10.90
N LEU A 178 -2.56 10.18 -11.58
CA LEU A 178 -3.83 9.63 -12.04
C LEU A 178 -4.75 9.21 -10.88
N CYS A 179 -6.04 9.51 -11.01
CA CYS A 179 -7.10 9.12 -10.10
C CYS A 179 -7.63 7.73 -10.50
N GLY A 180 -6.95 6.70 -9.99
CA GLY A 180 -7.28 5.31 -10.28
C GLY A 180 -7.03 4.93 -11.75
N ASP A 181 -7.44 3.71 -12.10
CA ASP A 181 -7.23 3.16 -13.42
C ASP A 181 -8.46 3.46 -14.28
N GLY A 182 -8.28 4.15 -15.42
CA GLY A 182 -9.32 4.28 -16.45
C GLY A 182 -10.15 5.58 -16.47
N THR A 183 -10.06 6.46 -15.48
CA THR A 183 -10.78 7.76 -15.52
C THR A 183 -10.09 8.79 -16.41
N GLY A 184 -8.77 8.68 -16.59
CA GLY A 184 -7.93 9.70 -17.23
C GLY A 184 -7.83 11.01 -16.44
N ALA A 185 -8.46 11.10 -15.26
CA ALA A 185 -8.43 12.26 -14.40
C ALA A 185 -7.16 12.26 -13.53
N CYS A 186 -6.67 13.44 -13.18
CA CYS A 186 -5.52 13.58 -12.28
C CYS A 186 -5.90 14.40 -11.04
N TYR A 187 -5.27 14.08 -9.91
CA TYR A 187 -5.43 14.84 -8.67
C TYR A 187 -5.03 16.31 -8.89
N LEU A 188 -5.90 17.24 -8.49
CA LEU A 188 -5.70 18.68 -8.72
C LEU A 188 -4.91 19.37 -7.59
N LEU A 189 -4.68 18.64 -6.50
CA LEU A 189 -3.93 19.06 -5.31
C LEU A 189 -3.25 17.85 -4.66
N PRO A 190 -2.21 18.05 -3.83
CA PRO A 190 -1.67 16.97 -3.01
C PRO A 190 -2.73 16.47 -2.00
N VAL A 191 -2.84 15.15 -1.84
CA VAL A 191 -3.83 14.54 -0.92
C VAL A 191 -3.15 13.58 0.05
N PHE A 192 -3.35 13.80 1.34
CA PHE A 192 -3.07 12.88 2.43
C PHE A 192 -4.12 11.77 2.42
N ASP A 193 -3.73 10.59 1.92
CA ASP A 193 -4.69 9.63 1.39
C ASP A 193 -5.06 8.54 2.39
N THR A 194 -4.13 7.67 2.71
CA THR A 194 -4.31 6.68 3.77
C THR A 194 -3.39 6.98 4.93
N VAL A 195 -3.85 6.75 6.15
CA VAL A 195 -3.07 6.96 7.37
C VAL A 195 -3.42 5.89 8.38
N PHE A 196 -2.40 5.37 9.05
CA PHE A 196 -2.57 4.38 10.09
C PHE A 196 -1.49 4.52 11.16
N VAL A 197 -1.92 4.36 12.41
CA VAL A 197 -1.04 4.25 13.57
C VAL A 197 -1.49 3.03 14.36
N ARG A 198 -0.55 2.15 14.69
CA ARG A 198 -0.79 0.95 15.50
C ARG A 198 -1.43 1.31 16.84
N LYS A 199 -2.38 0.52 17.31
CA LYS A 199 -3.23 0.76 18.49
C LYS A 199 -2.43 1.12 19.73
N THR A 200 -1.33 0.41 19.97
CA THR A 200 -0.41 0.60 21.11
C THR A 200 0.32 1.95 21.09
N TYR A 201 0.42 2.59 19.91
CA TYR A 201 1.10 3.87 19.71
C TYR A 201 0.13 5.05 19.52
N ARG A 202 -1.19 4.80 19.52
CA ARG A 202 -2.21 5.86 19.41
C ARG A 202 -2.24 6.75 20.65
N ARG A 203 -2.79 7.95 20.48
CA ARG A 203 -2.92 9.01 21.52
C ARG A 203 -1.59 9.60 22.00
N GLN A 204 -0.51 9.41 21.25
CA GLN A 204 0.81 9.98 21.52
C GLN A 204 1.19 11.14 20.57
N GLY A 205 0.22 11.73 19.86
CA GLY A 205 0.45 12.82 18.91
C GLY A 205 0.93 12.40 17.51
N LEU A 206 1.17 11.11 17.26
CA LEU A 206 1.76 10.62 16.00
C LEU A 206 0.94 10.96 14.75
N GLY A 207 -0.40 10.87 14.81
CA GLY A 207 -1.25 11.27 13.69
C GLY A 207 -1.18 12.78 13.38
N MET A 208 -1.00 13.63 14.40
CA MET A 208 -0.78 15.06 14.19
C MET A 208 0.60 15.31 13.56
N ALA A 209 1.63 14.60 14.02
CA ALA A 209 2.98 14.70 13.45
C ALA A 209 3.01 14.29 11.96
N MET A 210 2.28 13.23 11.58
CA MET A 210 2.12 12.82 10.18
C MET A 210 1.42 13.89 9.33
N LEU A 211 0.33 14.48 9.86
CA LEU A 211 -0.39 15.55 9.17
C LEU A 211 0.47 16.82 9.03
N GLN A 212 1.25 17.16 10.06
CA GLN A 212 2.18 18.27 10.04
C GLN A 212 3.26 18.07 8.97
N ASP A 213 3.93 16.90 8.98
CA ASP A 213 4.96 16.56 7.99
C ASP A 213 4.42 16.58 6.55
N PHE A 214 3.16 16.18 6.34
CA PHE A 214 2.48 16.35 5.05
C PHE A 214 2.31 17.83 4.66
N CYS A 215 1.80 18.67 5.56
CA CYS A 215 1.60 20.10 5.29
C CYS A 215 2.91 20.82 5.00
N GLU A 216 3.98 20.48 5.73
CA GLU A 216 5.33 21.01 5.52
C GLU A 216 5.93 20.54 4.19
N THR A 217 5.71 19.28 3.82
CA THR A 217 6.15 18.71 2.52
C THR A 217 5.55 19.48 1.34
N PHE A 218 4.32 19.97 1.47
CA PHE A 218 3.59 20.71 0.43
C PHE A 218 3.30 22.16 0.82
N ARG A 219 4.25 22.83 1.49
CA ARG A 219 4.11 24.22 1.97
C ARG A 219 3.79 25.26 0.88
N GLU A 220 4.12 24.96 -0.37
CA GLU A 220 3.93 25.87 -1.52
C GLU A 220 2.53 25.72 -2.16
N ASP A 221 1.78 24.67 -1.82
CA ASP A 221 0.43 24.46 -2.35
C ASP A 221 -0.62 25.23 -1.53
N GLU A 222 -1.40 26.07 -2.20
CA GLU A 222 -2.49 26.87 -1.59
C GLU A 222 -3.62 26.00 -1.00
N ALA A 223 -3.77 24.77 -1.49
CA ALA A 223 -4.78 23.83 -1.02
C ALA A 223 -4.20 22.43 -0.92
N LEU A 224 -4.50 21.77 0.19
CA LEU A 224 -4.10 20.42 0.55
C LEU A 224 -5.35 19.58 0.85
N GLY A 225 -5.33 18.33 0.41
CA GLY A 225 -6.42 17.38 0.59
C GLY A 225 -6.16 16.38 1.73
N VAL A 226 -7.22 15.95 2.38
CA VAL A 226 -7.32 14.68 3.12
C VAL A 226 -8.39 13.85 2.43
N SER A 227 -8.08 12.61 2.05
CA SER A 227 -9.02 11.79 1.28
C SER A 227 -10.33 11.54 2.03
N TRP A 228 -11.43 11.64 1.30
CA TRP A 228 -12.75 11.21 1.74
C TRP A 228 -12.89 9.68 1.60
N PRO A 229 -13.56 8.98 2.54
CA PRO A 229 -14.12 9.50 3.78
C PRO A 229 -13.06 9.65 4.88
N ILE A 230 -13.14 10.74 5.66
CA ILE A 230 -12.28 10.92 6.84
C ILE A 230 -12.89 10.18 8.04
N SER A 231 -12.12 9.27 8.63
CA SER A 231 -12.55 8.54 9.84
C SER A 231 -12.80 9.48 11.04
N PRO A 232 -13.69 9.12 11.99
CA PRO A 232 -13.92 9.93 13.18
C PRO A 232 -12.64 10.24 13.97
N ALA A 233 -11.73 9.26 14.06
CA ALA A 233 -10.43 9.44 14.71
C ALA A 233 -9.55 10.46 13.98
N MET A 234 -9.51 10.41 12.65
CA MET A 234 -8.74 11.36 11.86
C MET A 234 -9.36 12.77 11.90
N TYR A 235 -10.68 12.89 11.96
CA TYR A 235 -11.34 14.19 12.20
C TYR A 235 -10.89 14.82 13.53
N GLN A 236 -10.71 14.03 14.59
CA GLN A 236 -10.16 14.53 15.86
C GLN A 236 -8.71 14.99 15.73
N VAL A 237 -7.90 14.31 14.91
CA VAL A 237 -6.53 14.73 14.58
C VAL A 237 -6.56 16.07 13.84
N CYS A 238 -7.35 16.18 12.76
CA CYS A 238 -7.50 17.41 11.99
C CYS A 238 -7.97 18.57 12.87
N ARG A 239 -8.96 18.34 13.75
CA ARG A 239 -9.45 19.35 14.69
C ARG A 239 -8.34 19.88 15.58
N LYS A 240 -7.58 18.99 16.24
CA LYS A 240 -6.49 19.39 17.14
C LYS A 240 -5.38 20.11 16.39
N PHE A 241 -5.03 19.61 15.20
CA PHE A 241 -4.04 20.23 14.32
C PHE A 241 -4.44 21.65 13.91
N LEU A 242 -5.65 21.86 13.41
CA LEU A 242 -6.15 23.17 12.98
C LEU A 242 -6.37 24.16 14.13
N LEU A 243 -6.54 23.67 15.37
CA LEU A 243 -6.52 24.52 16.55
C LEU A 243 -5.11 25.03 16.86
N ALA A 244 -4.10 24.16 16.74
CA ALA A 244 -2.70 24.48 16.99
C ALA A 244 -2.04 25.28 15.84
N HIS A 245 -2.54 25.12 14.61
CA HIS A 245 -1.99 25.71 13.38
C HIS A 245 -3.05 26.55 12.65
N PRO A 246 -3.35 27.78 13.11
CA PRO A 246 -4.34 28.65 12.48
C PRO A 246 -4.08 28.94 10.99
N GLU A 247 -2.81 28.96 10.59
CA GLU A 247 -2.33 29.15 9.22
C GLU A 247 -2.84 28.06 8.26
N GLU A 248 -3.09 26.85 8.74
CA GLU A 248 -3.54 25.72 7.93
C GLU A 248 -5.07 25.64 7.75
N ARG A 249 -5.84 26.47 8.47
CA ARG A 249 -7.32 26.43 8.47
C ARG A 249 -7.95 26.68 7.10
N GLY A 250 -7.30 27.51 6.28
CA GLY A 250 -7.71 27.78 4.90
C GLY A 250 -7.16 26.79 3.88
N ARG A 251 -6.15 26.00 4.26
CA ARG A 251 -5.39 25.12 3.34
C ARG A 251 -5.88 23.69 3.35
N LEU A 252 -6.45 23.18 4.45
CA LEU A 252 -6.87 21.77 4.57
C LEU A 252 -8.34 21.51 4.18
N TRP A 253 -8.53 20.61 3.22
CA TRP A 253 -9.82 20.23 2.64
C TRP A 253 -10.02 18.72 2.71
N GLU A 254 -11.24 18.28 2.99
CA GLU A 254 -11.66 16.90 2.74
C GLU A 254 -11.95 16.78 1.25
N VAL A 255 -11.39 15.76 0.59
CA VAL A 255 -11.32 15.67 -0.87
C VAL A 255 -11.85 14.34 -1.37
N GLU A 256 -12.85 14.41 -2.25
CA GLU A 256 -13.19 13.33 -3.17
C GLU A 256 -12.38 13.51 -4.46
N ALA A 257 -11.77 12.44 -4.98
CA ALA A 257 -10.93 12.54 -6.19
C ALA A 257 -11.75 13.04 -7.40
N PRO A 258 -11.17 13.86 -8.31
CA PRO A 258 -9.82 14.42 -8.33
C PRO A 258 -9.56 15.66 -7.45
N GLY A 259 -10.55 16.14 -6.70
CA GLY A 259 -10.40 17.27 -5.79
C GLY A 259 -10.59 18.66 -6.42
N GLY A 260 -11.47 18.75 -7.42
CA GLY A 260 -11.95 20.03 -7.93
C GLY A 260 -12.74 20.84 -6.90
N TRP A 261 -13.11 22.08 -7.24
CA TRP A 261 -13.84 22.98 -6.33
C TRP A 261 -15.15 22.40 -5.78
N GLY A 262 -15.89 21.63 -6.60
CA GLY A 262 -17.12 20.94 -6.17
C GLY A 262 -16.90 19.63 -5.42
N GLN A 263 -15.65 19.17 -5.29
CA GLN A 263 -15.28 17.88 -4.72
C GLN A 263 -14.44 18.03 -3.45
N ARG A 264 -14.46 19.22 -2.86
CA ARG A 264 -13.71 19.52 -1.65
C ARG A 264 -14.55 20.28 -0.65
N GLY A 265 -14.45 19.91 0.61
CA GLY A 265 -15.11 20.58 1.73
C GLY A 265 -14.09 21.07 2.76
N SER A 266 -14.20 22.32 3.22
CA SER A 266 -13.28 22.83 4.24
C SER A 266 -13.40 22.02 5.52
N ILE A 267 -12.29 21.41 5.95
CA ILE A 267 -12.25 20.61 7.18
C ILE A 267 -12.51 21.52 8.38
N TRP A 268 -11.94 22.73 8.37
CA TRP A 268 -12.13 23.69 9.46
C TRP A 268 -13.60 24.06 9.65
N LEU A 269 -14.32 24.38 8.56
CA LEU A 269 -15.75 24.71 8.66
C LEU A 269 -16.56 23.53 9.21
N LYS A 270 -16.28 22.30 8.75
CA LYS A 270 -16.94 21.09 9.28
C LYS A 270 -16.69 20.90 10.77
N VAL A 271 -15.45 21.12 11.22
CA VAL A 271 -15.06 21.06 12.64
C VAL A 271 -15.78 22.12 13.48
N GLN A 272 -16.00 23.32 12.96
CA GLN A 272 -16.75 24.38 13.65
C GLN A 272 -18.24 24.03 13.76
N LEU A 273 -18.86 23.57 12.66
CA LEU A 273 -20.28 23.18 12.65
C LEU A 273 -20.58 22.04 13.65
N GLN A 274 -19.67 21.08 13.80
CA GLN A 274 -19.81 20.01 14.79
C GLN A 274 -19.77 20.52 16.22
N GLN A 275 -19.07 21.62 16.51
CA GLN A 275 -19.00 22.23 17.85
C GLN A 275 -20.23 23.06 18.19
N SER A 276 -20.91 23.61 17.16
CA SER A 276 -22.15 24.38 17.36
C SER A 276 -23.40 23.52 17.56
N ARG A 277 -23.31 22.19 17.45
CA ARG A 277 -24.43 21.30 17.76
C ARG A 277 -24.61 21.23 19.28
N PRO A 278 -25.79 21.57 19.83
CA PRO A 278 -26.09 21.34 21.24
C PRO A 278 -25.96 19.84 21.53
N PRO A 279 -25.53 19.43 22.75
CA PRO A 279 -25.67 18.04 23.16
C PRO A 279 -27.16 17.67 23.08
N ASP A 280 -27.51 16.73 22.21
CA ASP A 280 -28.90 16.32 21.99
C ASP A 280 -29.58 16.00 23.33
N ALA A 281 -30.67 16.71 23.60
CA ALA A 281 -31.57 16.38 24.69
C ALA A 281 -32.06 14.94 24.48
N HIS A 282 -31.90 14.12 25.53
CA HIS A 282 -32.41 12.75 25.56
C HIS A 282 -33.85 12.68 25.02
N PRO A 283 -34.17 11.80 24.04
CA PRO A 283 -35.54 11.61 23.59
C PRO A 283 -36.28 10.79 24.64
N GLY A 284 -36.79 11.47 25.66
CA GLY A 284 -37.36 10.82 26.83
C GLY A 284 -38.31 11.72 27.60
N SER A 285 -39.24 12.39 26.91
CA SER A 285 -40.62 12.64 27.35
C SER A 285 -41.20 13.89 26.67
N ALA A 286 -42.13 13.68 25.75
CA ALA A 286 -43.30 14.55 25.61
C ALA A 286 -44.31 13.79 24.74
N LYS A 287 -45.27 13.14 25.40
CA LYS A 287 -46.52 12.79 24.77
C LYS A 287 -47.29 14.09 24.61
N GLU A 288 -47.47 14.57 23.39
CA GLU A 288 -48.58 15.46 23.09
C GLU A 288 -49.30 14.97 21.83
N ASN A 289 -50.54 14.55 22.05
CA ASN A 289 -51.57 14.34 21.07
C ASN A 289 -51.87 15.65 20.35
N VAL A 290 -51.86 15.67 19.02
CA VAL A 290 -52.88 16.41 18.25
C VAL A 290 -53.19 15.64 16.97
N SER A 291 -54.47 15.33 16.84
CA SER A 291 -55.18 14.86 15.65
C SER A 291 -55.43 16.01 14.68
N SER A 292 -55.16 15.81 13.38
CA SER A 292 -55.97 16.38 12.30
C SER A 292 -55.73 15.67 10.98
N GLN A 293 -56.84 15.18 10.41
CA GLN A 293 -57.01 14.63 9.06
C GLN A 293 -57.09 15.74 8.00
N GLY A 294 -56.78 15.39 6.74
CA GLY A 294 -57.15 16.12 5.52
C GLY A 294 -56.02 16.13 4.48
N GLN A 295 -55.87 15.09 3.65
CA GLN A 295 -56.48 14.84 2.33
C GLN A 295 -55.65 15.35 1.11
N THR A 296 -55.29 14.39 0.22
CA THR A 296 -55.17 14.43 -1.26
C THR A 296 -54.13 15.39 -1.89
N SER A 297 -53.37 15.11 -2.95
CA SER A 297 -53.08 13.97 -3.84
C SER A 297 -51.83 14.36 -4.69
N PRO A 298 -51.26 13.50 -5.55
CA PRO A 298 -49.84 13.49 -5.93
C PRO A 298 -49.51 14.37 -7.15
N ASP A 299 -48.25 14.80 -7.26
CA ASP A 299 -47.68 15.19 -8.55
C ASP A 299 -46.36 14.47 -8.81
N ASP A 300 -46.27 13.96 -10.02
CA ASP A 300 -45.27 13.08 -10.60
C ASP A 300 -44.09 13.92 -11.08
N GLY A 301 -42.88 13.51 -10.70
CA GLY A 301 -41.66 14.24 -11.03
C GLY A 301 -40.44 13.34 -11.06
N LEU A 302 -40.51 12.30 -11.89
CA LEU A 302 -39.41 11.40 -12.20
C LEU A 302 -38.20 12.21 -12.72
N ARG A 303 -37.17 12.38 -11.89
CA ARG A 303 -35.82 12.75 -12.34
C ARG A 303 -34.88 11.64 -11.93
N GLN A 304 -34.48 10.87 -12.94
CA GLN A 304 -33.43 9.87 -12.87
C GLN A 304 -32.14 10.55 -12.43
N SER A 305 -31.74 10.33 -11.18
CA SER A 305 -30.37 10.55 -10.73
C SER A 305 -29.57 9.32 -11.13
N GLU A 306 -28.65 9.51 -12.06
CA GLU A 306 -27.68 8.49 -12.46
C GLU A 306 -26.87 8.07 -11.23
N GLU A 307 -27.11 6.82 -10.86
CA GLU A 307 -26.44 6.09 -9.81
C GLU A 307 -24.98 5.91 -10.21
N SER A 308 -24.10 6.75 -9.65
CA SER A 308 -22.65 6.54 -9.77
C SER A 308 -22.31 5.20 -9.12
N LYS A 309 -22.05 4.22 -10.00
CA LYS A 309 -21.66 2.86 -9.66
C LYS A 309 -20.49 2.91 -8.68
N LYS A 310 -20.75 2.46 -7.46
CA LYS A 310 -19.75 1.99 -6.52
C LYS A 310 -18.89 0.94 -7.23
N GLU A 311 -17.60 1.20 -7.36
CA GLU A 311 -16.62 0.12 -7.48
C GLU A 311 -16.59 -0.62 -6.15
N ARG A 312 -17.47 -1.61 -6.07
CA ARG A 312 -17.54 -2.61 -5.00
C ARG A 312 -16.78 -3.82 -5.51
N THR A 313 -15.48 -3.86 -5.27
CA THR A 313 -14.71 -5.11 -5.33
C THR A 313 -14.32 -5.45 -3.90
N CYS A 314 -15.09 -6.39 -3.34
CA CYS A 314 -14.61 -7.18 -2.23
C CYS A 314 -13.31 -7.84 -2.71
N ALA A 315 -12.21 -7.69 -1.98
CA ALA A 315 -11.07 -8.59 -2.16
C ALA A 315 -11.52 -9.97 -1.64
N GLU A 316 -12.33 -10.63 -2.46
CA GLU A 316 -12.58 -12.05 -2.39
C GLU A 316 -11.26 -12.70 -2.77
N TRP A 317 -10.69 -13.43 -1.82
CA TRP A 317 -9.57 -14.30 -2.11
C TRP A 317 -10.04 -15.21 -3.23
N GLU A 318 -9.39 -15.17 -4.40
CA GLU A 318 -9.65 -16.15 -5.43
C GLU A 318 -9.31 -17.53 -4.85
N GLU A 319 -10.33 -18.27 -4.44
CA GLU A 319 -10.30 -19.71 -4.51
C GLU A 319 -10.10 -20.05 -5.99
N THR A 320 -8.84 -20.18 -6.39
CA THR A 320 -8.51 -20.79 -7.66
C THR A 320 -9.01 -22.22 -7.58
N LYS A 321 -10.18 -22.45 -8.17
CA LYS A 321 -10.60 -23.78 -8.59
C LYS A 321 -9.45 -24.36 -9.41
N SER A 322 -9.13 -25.59 -9.06
CA SER A 322 -8.25 -26.50 -9.78
C SER A 322 -8.31 -26.31 -11.30
N ASP A 323 -7.31 -25.64 -11.86
CA ASP A 323 -7.04 -25.69 -13.30
C ASP A 323 -5.87 -26.65 -13.54
N GLN A 324 -6.27 -27.80 -14.06
CA GLN A 324 -5.48 -28.73 -14.83
C GLN A 324 -5.08 -28.04 -16.16
N ASP A 325 -3.87 -28.35 -16.62
CA ASP A 325 -3.25 -27.91 -17.88
C ASP A 325 -2.77 -26.45 -17.99
N CYS A 326 -1.49 -26.25 -17.61
CA CYS A 326 -0.61 -25.32 -18.28
C CYS A 326 0.71 -26.04 -18.61
N GLU A 327 0.73 -26.66 -19.79
CA GLU A 327 1.93 -27.24 -20.39
C GLU A 327 2.88 -26.11 -20.80
N VAL A 328 3.97 -25.93 -20.04
CA VAL A 328 5.04 -24.98 -20.39
C VAL A 328 5.88 -25.59 -21.50
N LYS A 329 5.77 -25.06 -22.72
CA LYS A 329 6.70 -25.34 -23.82
C LYS A 329 8.07 -24.76 -23.50
N VAL A 330 9.02 -25.64 -23.19
CA VAL A 330 10.45 -25.35 -23.14
C VAL A 330 10.98 -25.17 -24.58
N PRO A 331 11.72 -24.10 -24.93
CA PRO A 331 12.40 -24.04 -26.21
C PRO A 331 13.59 -25.00 -26.19
N ALA A 332 13.54 -26.02 -27.05
CA ALA A 332 14.59 -27.00 -27.19
C ALA A 332 15.90 -26.36 -27.67
N ALA A 333 16.98 -26.67 -26.96
CA ALA A 333 18.35 -26.45 -27.42
C ALA A 333 18.58 -27.15 -28.77
N GLY A 334 18.88 -26.35 -29.79
CA GLY A 334 19.23 -26.85 -31.12
C GLY A 334 20.57 -27.60 -31.07
N ARG A 335 20.49 -28.93 -31.20
CA ARG A 335 21.65 -29.78 -31.53
C ARG A 335 22.16 -29.40 -32.93
N LEU A 336 23.41 -28.95 -32.98
CA LEU A 336 24.21 -28.88 -34.20
C LEU A 336 24.44 -30.31 -34.73
N GLY A 337 23.82 -30.58 -35.87
CA GLY A 337 24.06 -31.77 -36.69
C GLY A 337 25.37 -31.63 -37.46
N GLN A 338 26.15 -32.69 -37.37
CA GLN A 338 27.38 -32.98 -38.07
C GLN A 338 27.11 -33.17 -39.57
N ALA A 339 27.81 -32.43 -40.44
CA ALA A 339 27.92 -32.74 -41.86
C ALA A 339 29.32 -32.38 -42.38
N CYS A 340 29.92 -33.33 -43.08
CA CYS A 340 31.29 -33.33 -43.57
C CYS A 340 31.50 -32.39 -44.77
N GLY A 341 32.64 -31.70 -44.74
CA GLY A 341 33.64 -31.61 -45.82
C GLY A 341 33.24 -31.16 -47.23
N ALA A 342 33.70 -29.97 -47.62
CA ALA A 342 34.55 -29.75 -48.79
C ALA A 342 35.10 -28.30 -48.72
N GLY A 343 36.41 -28.15 -48.90
CA GLY A 343 37.10 -26.86 -48.79
C GLY A 343 36.84 -25.94 -49.97
N LEU A 344 37.30 -24.69 -49.83
CA LEU A 344 38.04 -23.93 -50.85
C LEU A 344 38.57 -22.63 -50.21
N GLU A 345 39.90 -22.54 -50.25
CA GLU A 345 40.85 -21.41 -50.34
C GLU A 345 40.47 -19.94 -50.08
N GLY A 346 41.41 -19.25 -49.41
CA GLY A 346 41.85 -17.86 -49.66
C GLY A 346 40.91 -16.75 -49.18
N THR A 347 41.31 -15.71 -48.45
CA THR A 347 42.53 -14.89 -48.59
C THR A 347 42.64 -13.97 -47.37
N GLU A 348 43.87 -13.66 -46.96
CA GLU A 348 44.21 -12.64 -45.94
C GLU A 348 43.75 -11.22 -46.31
N ALA A 349 43.40 -10.40 -45.32
CA ALA A 349 43.82 -9.00 -45.27
C ALA A 349 43.78 -8.43 -43.84
N LYS A 350 44.90 -7.80 -43.48
CA LYS A 350 45.26 -7.16 -42.20
C LYS A 350 44.94 -5.65 -42.23
N ARG A 351 44.77 -5.09 -41.01
CA ARG A 351 45.06 -3.68 -40.59
C ARG A 351 44.06 -2.61 -41.09
N THR A 352 43.74 -1.51 -40.41
CA THR A 352 44.33 -0.78 -39.27
C THR A 352 43.31 0.22 -38.70
N ALA A 353 43.52 0.63 -37.46
CA ALA A 353 42.84 1.73 -36.76
C ALA A 353 43.12 3.11 -37.35
N VAL A 354 42.22 4.08 -37.14
CA VAL A 354 42.52 5.52 -36.97
C VAL A 354 41.54 6.14 -35.98
N ALA A 355 42.10 6.87 -35.02
CA ALA A 355 41.44 7.79 -34.10
C ALA A 355 41.63 9.25 -34.55
N ALA A 356 40.65 10.11 -34.26
CA ALA A 356 40.73 11.58 -34.07
C ALA A 356 39.32 12.02 -33.59
N GLY A 357 39.07 12.74 -32.48
CA GLY A 357 39.68 13.99 -32.01
C GLY A 357 39.16 15.14 -32.90
N LEU A 358 38.50 16.23 -32.48
CA LEU A 358 38.42 16.99 -31.24
C LEU A 358 37.38 18.13 -31.46
N ALA A 359 36.92 18.74 -30.35
CA ALA A 359 36.41 20.12 -30.20
C ALA A 359 35.08 20.48 -30.93
N GLY A 360 34.15 21.26 -30.38
CA GLY A 360 34.18 22.23 -29.29
C GLY A 360 33.40 23.47 -29.76
N GLU A 361 32.55 24.05 -28.89
CA GLU A 361 31.82 25.35 -28.94
C GLU A 361 30.35 25.15 -28.51
N SER A 362 29.91 25.60 -27.32
CA SER A 362 29.69 26.96 -26.80
C SER A 362 28.27 27.48 -27.04
N GLN A 363 27.62 27.69 -25.90
CA GLN A 363 26.32 28.31 -25.55
C GLN A 363 25.72 29.37 -26.49
N GLN A 364 24.37 29.35 -26.58
CA GLN A 364 23.61 30.60 -26.52
C GLN A 364 22.21 30.43 -25.91
N LYS A 365 21.94 31.23 -24.87
CA LYS A 365 20.65 31.45 -24.21
C LYS A 365 19.68 32.14 -25.17
N HIS A 366 18.41 31.73 -25.18
CA HIS A 366 17.32 32.59 -25.66
C HIS A 366 16.23 32.79 -24.61
N VAL A 367 15.91 34.07 -24.44
CA VAL A 367 14.96 34.70 -23.52
C VAL A 367 13.55 34.65 -24.11
N ARG A 368 12.52 34.51 -23.24
CA ARG A 368 11.09 34.63 -23.55
C ARG A 368 10.71 36.01 -24.08
N PRO A 369 9.62 36.14 -24.85
CA PRO A 369 8.77 37.32 -24.83
C PRO A 369 7.49 37.08 -24.01
N SER A 370 7.14 38.11 -23.24
CA SER A 370 5.83 38.30 -22.62
C SER A 370 4.82 38.80 -23.64
N SER A 371 3.58 38.34 -23.54
CA SER A 371 2.33 39.06 -23.81
C SER A 371 1.23 38.35 -23.06
#